data_AF-F7B0V0-F1
#
_entry.id   AF-F7B0V0-F1
#
_cell.length_a   1.000
_cell.length_b   1.000
_cell.length_c   1.000
_cell.angle_alpha   90.00
_cell.angle_beta   90.00
_cell.angle_gamma   90.00
#
_symmetry.space_group_name_H-M   'P 1'
#
loop_
_entity.id
_entity.type
_entity.pdbx_description
1 polymer ?
#
loop_
_entity_poly.entity_id
_entity_poly.type
_entity_poly.pdbx_seq_one_letter_code
_entity_poly.pdbx_strand_id
1 'polypeptide(L)'
;MTRDEMVDLVGATSIVGEKPTESSHDLTHLHKPTWLDYSGWEDVLRLEMSHQAFLGLADSMSTKPKRWKEYLTSPPVLLGRVPCNKLHRLSLGQKALLWKTLVPDVLSKVISDLNTSVLGGVTTKPNTFYLSSVLPSLAHNKPCVFVLPQAPKDTCFIPSIEVKALAQKKKITFLQRSASFENDLGGLLERCMVHGHWLMLENCHLEQKWP
;
A
#
# COMPACT_ATOMS: atom_id res chain seq x y z
N MET A 1 -16.14 13.35 6.24
CA MET A 1 -14.70 13.56 6.43
C MET A 1 -14.22 14.38 5.25
N THR A 2 -14.27 15.70 5.43
CA THR A 2 -14.07 16.71 4.40
C THR A 2 -12.64 17.25 4.47
N ARG A 3 -12.18 17.80 3.34
CA ARG A 3 -10.81 18.25 3.07
C ARG A 3 -10.30 19.35 4.01
N ASP A 4 -11.15 19.88 4.88
CA ASP A 4 -10.87 20.98 5.80
C ASP A 4 -10.38 20.53 7.18
N GLU A 5 -10.59 19.27 7.58
CA GLU A 5 -10.00 18.74 8.83
C GLU A 5 -8.50 18.37 8.67
N MET A 6 -7.94 18.50 7.45
CA MET A 6 -6.55 18.21 7.15
C MET A 6 -5.63 19.46 7.24
N VAL A 7 -6.20 20.65 7.45
CA VAL A 7 -5.47 21.93 7.41
C VAL A 7 -5.07 22.42 8.82
N ASP A 8 -5.64 21.87 9.89
CA ASP A 8 -5.30 22.25 11.27
C ASP A 8 -3.93 21.74 11.76
N LEU A 9 -3.18 21.01 10.93
CA LEU A 9 -1.81 20.59 11.25
C LEU A 9 -0.73 21.61 10.89
N VAL A 10 -1.07 22.75 10.27
CA VAL A 10 -0.07 23.74 9.85
C VAL A 10 -0.52 25.17 10.19
N GLY A 11 -0.12 25.59 11.39
CA GLY A 11 0.28 26.99 11.63
C GLY A 11 -0.77 27.88 12.27
N ALA A 12 -0.54 28.21 13.55
CA ALA A 12 -0.33 29.59 13.99
C ALA A 12 -0.08 29.62 15.50
N THR A 13 1.15 29.91 15.91
CA THR A 13 1.36 30.76 17.10
C THR A 13 2.70 31.46 16.96
N SER A 14 2.62 32.78 16.75
CA SER A 14 3.74 33.69 16.88
C SER A 14 3.84 34.08 18.36
N ILE A 15 4.93 33.72 19.04
CA ILE A 15 5.31 34.28 20.34
C ILE A 15 6.83 34.42 20.39
N VAL A 16 7.26 35.69 20.35
CA VAL A 16 8.36 36.35 21.06
C VAL A 16 9.67 35.58 21.28
N GLY A 17 10.77 36.21 20.83
CA GLY A 17 12.11 35.66 20.85
C GLY A 17 12.61 35.24 22.23
N GLU A 18 13.04 34.00 22.31
CA GLU A 18 14.10 33.56 23.21
C GLU A 18 15.21 32.92 22.37
N LYS A 19 16.45 33.24 22.74
CA LYS A 19 17.69 32.77 22.11
C LYS A 19 17.64 31.26 21.82
N PRO A 20 18.12 30.78 20.66
CA PRO A 20 18.37 29.38 20.49
C PRO A 20 19.52 29.00 21.42
N THR A 21 19.20 28.28 22.49
CA THR A 21 20.19 27.42 23.16
C THR A 21 20.63 26.39 22.14
N GLU A 22 21.76 26.65 21.51
CA GLU A 22 22.56 25.67 20.79
C GLU A 22 22.89 24.52 21.75
N SER A 23 22.01 23.52 21.83
CA SER A 23 22.44 22.19 22.25
C SER A 23 23.14 21.57 21.04
N SER A 24 24.42 21.91 20.88
CA SER A 24 25.34 21.17 20.03
C SER A 24 25.29 19.71 20.47
N HIS A 25 24.51 18.89 19.75
CA HIS A 25 24.60 17.45 19.89
C HIS A 25 25.99 17.07 19.38
N ASP A 26 26.93 16.93 20.30
CA ASP A 26 28.32 16.62 19.99
C ASP A 26 28.41 15.17 19.50
N LEU A 27 28.25 14.95 18.19
CA LEU A 27 28.25 13.61 17.57
C LEU A 27 29.65 12.99 17.47
N THR A 28 30.69 13.65 18.00
CA THR A 28 32.09 13.28 17.87
C THR A 28 32.47 11.96 18.55
N HIS A 29 31.66 11.48 19.50
CA HIS A 29 31.86 10.23 20.22
C HIS A 29 31.01 9.07 19.70
N LEU A 30 30.21 9.29 18.66
CA LEU A 30 29.33 8.25 18.12
C LEU A 30 30.09 7.29 17.21
N HIS A 31 30.00 6.01 17.53
CA HIS A 31 30.59 4.95 16.73
C HIS A 31 29.50 4.14 16.02
N LYS A 32 29.67 3.97 14.71
CA LYS A 32 28.81 3.11 13.89
C LYS A 32 28.88 1.66 14.40
N PRO A 33 27.74 1.00 14.66
CA PRO A 33 27.73 -0.43 14.95
C PRO A 33 28.38 -1.25 13.82
N THR A 34 29.08 -2.33 14.18
CA THR A 34 29.80 -3.17 13.20
C THR A 34 28.89 -3.92 12.25
N TRP A 35 27.64 -4.19 12.66
CA TRP A 35 26.65 -4.92 11.87
C TRP A 35 25.85 -4.01 10.91
N LEU A 36 25.94 -2.69 11.07
CA LEU A 36 25.26 -1.73 10.22
C LEU A 36 26.24 -1.24 9.15
N ASP A 37 25.79 -1.12 7.93
CA ASP A 37 26.59 -0.53 6.84
C ASP A 37 26.66 1.01 7.00
N TYR A 38 27.53 1.65 6.21
CA TYR A 38 27.67 3.10 6.27
C TYR A 38 26.39 3.83 5.83
N SER A 39 25.70 3.30 4.81
CA SER A 39 24.42 3.86 4.34
C SER A 39 23.36 3.85 5.44
N GLY A 40 23.14 2.70 6.08
CA GLY A 40 22.17 2.58 7.17
C GLY A 40 22.53 3.47 8.37
N TRP A 41 23.81 3.72 8.62
CA TRP A 41 24.24 4.65 9.66
C TRP A 41 23.97 6.11 9.33
N GLU A 42 24.23 6.54 8.10
CA GLU A 42 23.84 7.88 7.64
C GLU A 42 22.32 8.08 7.72
N ASP A 43 21.56 7.05 7.39
CA ASP A 43 20.10 7.07 7.47
C ASP A 43 19.61 7.19 8.93
N VAL A 44 20.31 6.59 9.90
CA VAL A 44 20.04 6.79 11.34
C VAL A 44 20.29 8.23 11.77
N LEU A 45 21.44 8.79 11.39
CA LEU A 45 21.79 10.17 11.73
C LEU A 45 20.78 11.14 11.09
N ARG A 46 20.42 10.92 9.83
CA ARG A 46 19.42 11.72 9.13
C ARG A 46 18.04 11.61 9.77
N LEU A 47 17.63 10.41 10.20
CA LEU A 47 16.36 10.18 10.89
C LEU A 47 16.30 10.94 12.23
N GLU A 48 17.39 10.92 13.00
CA GLU A 48 17.51 11.67 14.25
C GLU A 48 17.47 13.19 14.02
N MET A 49 18.21 13.70 13.03
CA MET A 49 18.22 15.12 12.69
C MET A 49 16.87 15.63 12.15
N SER A 50 16.15 14.80 11.39
CA SER A 50 14.92 15.22 10.72
C SER A 50 13.72 15.24 11.66
N HIS A 51 13.73 14.49 12.76
CA HIS A 51 12.55 14.32 13.59
C HIS A 51 12.90 14.16 15.08
N GLN A 52 12.45 15.13 15.89
CA GLN A 52 12.71 15.25 17.34
C GLN A 52 12.42 13.98 18.15
N ALA A 53 11.38 13.22 17.79
CA ALA A 53 11.09 11.94 18.44
C ALA A 53 12.23 10.90 18.39
N PHE A 54 13.22 11.03 17.50
CA PHE A 54 14.37 10.13 17.40
C PHE A 54 15.64 10.65 18.08
N LEU A 55 15.57 11.75 18.84
CA LEU A 55 16.72 12.24 19.59
C LEU A 55 17.30 11.17 20.53
N GLY A 56 18.62 10.96 20.44
CA GLY A 56 19.36 9.93 21.14
C GLY A 56 19.28 8.54 20.50
N LEU A 57 18.84 8.42 19.23
CA LEU A 57 18.83 7.16 18.51
C LEU A 57 20.25 6.68 18.21
N ALA A 58 21.07 7.53 17.59
CA ALA A 58 22.44 7.23 17.23
C ALA A 58 23.30 6.94 18.47
N ASP A 59 23.20 7.77 19.51
CA ASP A 59 23.79 7.52 20.83
C ASP A 59 23.38 6.17 21.41
N SER A 60 22.09 5.84 21.38
CA SER A 60 21.63 4.54 21.87
C SER A 60 22.14 3.36 21.03
N MET A 61 22.29 3.54 19.71
CA MET A 61 22.81 2.51 18.82
C MET A 61 24.31 2.28 19.04
N SER A 62 25.07 3.35 19.27
CA SER A 62 26.50 3.26 19.61
C SER A 62 26.73 2.63 20.98
N THR A 63 25.91 2.96 21.98
CA THR A 63 26.06 2.44 23.36
C THR A 63 25.52 1.02 23.54
N LYS A 64 24.47 0.62 22.81
CA LYS A 64 23.81 -0.70 22.94
C LYS A 64 23.66 -1.42 21.59
N PRO A 65 24.73 -1.61 20.82
CA PRO A 65 24.65 -2.12 19.46
C PRO A 65 24.07 -3.54 19.38
N LYS A 66 24.34 -4.39 20.38
CA LYS A 66 23.82 -5.77 20.44
C LYS A 66 22.29 -5.81 20.56
N ARG A 67 21.72 -4.99 21.44
CA ARG A 67 20.25 -4.93 21.65
C ARG A 67 19.52 -4.40 20.43
N TRP A 68 20.09 -3.42 19.75
CA TRP A 68 19.55 -2.92 18.49
C TRP A 68 19.59 -3.96 17.37
N LYS A 69 20.70 -4.70 17.27
CA LYS A 69 20.79 -5.82 16.33
C LYS A 69 19.72 -6.87 16.60
N GLU A 70 19.56 -7.30 17.85
CA GLU A 70 18.54 -8.27 18.26
C GLU A 70 17.12 -7.79 17.94
N TYR A 71 16.82 -6.52 18.24
CA TYR A 71 15.52 -5.91 17.94
C TYR A 71 15.22 -5.91 16.44
N LEU A 72 16.19 -5.51 15.59
CA LEU A 72 16.01 -5.41 14.14
C LEU A 72 16.06 -6.76 13.41
N THR A 73 16.67 -7.77 14.01
CA THR A 73 16.73 -9.14 13.46
C THR A 73 15.49 -9.96 13.83
N SER A 74 14.80 -9.57 14.91
CA SER A 74 13.55 -10.21 15.32
C SER A 74 12.41 -9.85 14.35
N PRO A 75 11.37 -10.69 14.20
CA PRO A 75 10.18 -10.31 13.46
C PRO A 75 9.66 -8.96 13.98
N PRO A 76 9.31 -8.00 13.10
CA PRO A 76 8.90 -6.68 13.54
C PRO A 76 7.68 -6.80 14.46
N VAL A 77 7.80 -6.23 15.66
CA VAL A 77 6.70 -6.09 16.61
C VAL A 77 6.52 -4.60 16.84
N LEU A 78 5.59 -3.97 16.11
CA LEU A 78 5.31 -2.53 16.27
C LEU A 78 4.82 -2.16 17.67
N LEU A 79 4.19 -3.12 18.37
CA LEU A 79 3.80 -2.97 19.77
C LEU A 79 4.98 -3.16 20.74
N GLY A 80 6.11 -3.70 20.27
CA GLY A 80 7.31 -3.93 21.05
C GLY A 80 7.94 -2.61 21.51
N ARG A 81 8.60 -2.65 22.67
CA ARG A 81 9.37 -1.51 23.16
C ARG A 81 10.68 -1.44 22.39
N VAL A 82 11.04 -0.24 21.93
CA VAL A 82 12.35 -0.02 21.32
C VAL A 82 13.46 -0.12 22.37
N PRO A 83 14.69 -0.54 22.02
CA PRO A 83 15.80 -0.75 22.97
C PRO A 83 16.33 0.51 23.68
N CYS A 84 15.74 1.68 23.42
CA CYS A 84 16.14 2.97 23.97
C CYS A 84 15.04 3.55 24.88
N ASN A 85 15.40 3.84 26.13
CA ASN A 85 14.50 4.45 27.10
C ASN A 85 14.05 5.85 26.68
N LYS A 86 14.88 6.62 25.97
CA LYS A 86 14.51 7.95 25.45
C LYS A 86 13.45 7.85 24.34
N LEU A 87 13.43 6.72 23.61
CA LEU A 87 12.52 6.46 22.50
C LEU A 87 11.28 5.64 22.92
N HIS A 88 11.00 5.48 24.22
CA HIS A 88 9.88 4.64 24.68
C HIS A 88 8.49 5.14 24.23
N ARG A 89 8.38 6.41 23.84
CA ARG A 89 7.12 7.06 23.40
C ARG A 89 6.93 7.14 21.89
N LEU A 90 7.73 6.41 21.09
CA LEU A 90 7.52 6.39 19.65
C LEU A 90 6.11 5.87 19.32
N SER A 91 5.37 6.66 18.55
CA SER A 91 4.10 6.24 17.95
C SER A 91 4.31 5.07 16.99
N LEU A 92 3.21 4.37 16.64
CA LEU A 92 3.26 3.25 15.68
C LEU A 92 3.82 3.68 14.33
N GLY A 93 3.45 4.87 13.83
CA GLY A 93 3.98 5.44 12.58
C GLY A 93 5.47 5.75 12.66
N GLN A 94 5.94 6.29 13.78
CA GLN A 94 7.38 6.55 13.99
C GLN A 94 8.18 5.25 14.10
N LYS A 95 7.64 4.22 14.76
CA LYS A 95 8.28 2.89 14.75
C LYS A 95 8.31 2.30 13.34
N ALA A 96 7.23 2.43 12.57
CA ALA A 96 7.22 1.98 11.18
C ALA A 96 8.26 2.71 10.33
N LEU A 97 8.44 4.02 10.54
CA LEU A 97 9.51 4.80 9.89
C LEU A 97 10.89 4.28 10.27
N LEU A 98 11.14 4.01 11.55
CA LEU A 98 12.40 3.42 12.02
C LEU A 98 12.70 2.08 11.34
N TRP A 99 11.71 1.18 11.27
CA TRP A 99 11.84 -0.10 10.59
C TRP A 99 12.06 0.06 9.08
N LYS A 100 11.36 0.98 8.42
CA LYS A 100 11.55 1.30 6.99
C LYS A 100 13.00 1.74 6.72
N THR A 101 13.54 2.59 7.58
CA THR A 101 14.89 3.16 7.44
C THR A 101 15.97 2.10 7.62
N LEU A 102 15.78 1.17 8.56
CA LEU A 102 16.84 0.22 8.95
C LEU A 102 16.71 -1.17 8.32
N VAL A 103 15.49 -1.60 8.01
CA VAL A 103 15.18 -2.94 7.49
C VAL A 103 14.04 -2.82 6.46
N PRO A 104 14.31 -2.30 5.26
CA PRO A 104 13.27 -2.06 4.26
C PRO A 104 12.55 -3.34 3.82
N ASP A 105 13.23 -4.50 3.87
CA ASP A 105 12.67 -5.78 3.43
C ASP A 105 11.46 -6.25 4.26
N VAL A 106 11.35 -5.82 5.52
CA VAL A 106 10.22 -6.19 6.39
C VAL A 106 9.06 -5.20 6.34
N LEU A 107 9.14 -4.18 5.48
CA LEU A 107 8.16 -3.09 5.42
C LEU A 107 6.74 -3.58 5.14
N SER A 108 6.57 -4.62 4.32
CA SER A 108 5.26 -5.22 4.03
C SER A 108 4.57 -5.73 5.30
N LYS A 109 5.33 -6.41 6.18
CA LYS A 109 4.86 -6.91 7.47
C LYS A 109 4.59 -5.76 8.44
N VAL A 110 5.48 -4.77 8.50
CA VAL A 110 5.31 -3.56 9.32
C VAL A 110 4.02 -2.82 8.96
N ILE A 111 3.75 -2.63 7.65
CA ILE A 111 2.52 -1.99 7.18
C ILE A 111 1.29 -2.85 7.52
N SER A 112 1.38 -4.17 7.36
CA SER A 112 0.30 -5.08 7.75
C SER A 112 -0.03 -4.99 9.24
N ASP A 113 0.99 -4.94 10.10
CA ASP A 113 0.82 -4.81 11.54
C ASP A 113 0.27 -3.43 11.91
N LEU A 114 0.71 -2.37 11.22
CA LEU A 114 0.18 -1.01 11.39
C LEU A 114 -1.31 -0.97 11.01
N ASN A 115 -1.68 -1.50 9.85
CA ASN A 115 -3.08 -1.61 9.41
C ASN A 115 -3.91 -2.41 10.41
N THR A 116 -3.38 -3.54 10.91
CA THR A 116 -4.04 -4.36 11.93
C THR A 116 -4.28 -3.55 13.21
N SER A 117 -3.30 -2.76 13.65
CA SER A 117 -3.40 -1.96 14.86
C SER A 117 -4.37 -0.77 14.75
N VAL A 118 -4.46 -0.14 13.58
CA VAL A 118 -5.33 1.02 13.34
C VAL A 118 -6.76 0.57 13.00
N LEU A 119 -6.90 -0.49 12.20
CA LEU A 119 -8.18 -0.96 11.66
C LEU A 119 -8.74 -2.19 12.40
N GLY A 120 -8.08 -2.70 13.44
CA GLY A 120 -8.59 -3.80 14.27
C GLY A 120 -8.52 -5.18 13.62
N GLY A 121 -7.53 -5.43 12.75
CA GLY A 121 -7.37 -6.73 12.09
C GLY A 121 -8.34 -7.00 10.95
N VAL A 122 -8.96 -5.96 10.39
CA VAL A 122 -9.62 -6.02 9.08
C VAL A 122 -8.53 -6.08 7.99
N THR A 123 -7.66 -7.07 8.08
CA THR A 123 -6.82 -7.45 6.95
C THR A 123 -7.78 -8.00 5.92
N THR A 124 -7.94 -7.30 4.81
CA THR A 124 -8.69 -7.80 3.66
C THR A 124 -8.03 -9.11 3.27
N LYS A 125 -8.59 -10.24 3.71
CA LYS A 125 -8.29 -11.54 3.09
C LYS A 125 -8.46 -11.31 1.60
N PRO A 126 -7.55 -11.84 0.74
CA PRO A 126 -7.76 -11.74 -0.70
C PRO A 126 -9.17 -12.26 -0.95
N ASN A 127 -10.07 -11.35 -1.32
CA ASN A 127 -11.48 -11.65 -1.41
C ASN A 127 -11.56 -12.75 -2.46
N THR A 128 -12.06 -13.93 -2.10
CA THR A 128 -12.19 -15.01 -3.07
C THR A 128 -13.17 -14.52 -4.12
N PHE A 129 -12.65 -14.18 -5.28
CA PHE A 129 -13.41 -13.54 -6.33
C PHE A 129 -14.25 -14.60 -7.04
N TYR A 130 -15.56 -14.51 -6.88
CA TYR A 130 -16.51 -15.30 -7.65
C TYR A 130 -17.30 -14.36 -8.53
N LEU A 131 -17.24 -14.55 -9.84
CA LEU A 131 -17.95 -13.68 -10.77
C LEU A 131 -19.47 -13.71 -10.53
N SER A 132 -19.97 -14.87 -10.10
CA SER A 132 -21.37 -15.10 -9.75
C SER A 132 -21.88 -14.22 -8.60
N SER A 133 -21.02 -13.74 -7.69
CA SER A 133 -21.42 -12.86 -6.59
C SER A 133 -21.45 -11.38 -6.99
N VAL A 134 -20.66 -10.98 -8.00
CA VAL A 134 -20.54 -9.58 -8.44
C VAL A 134 -21.50 -9.23 -9.57
N LEU A 135 -21.69 -10.14 -10.54
CA LEU A 135 -22.52 -9.88 -11.73
C LEU A 135 -23.98 -9.48 -11.42
N PRO A 136 -24.67 -10.03 -10.40
CA PRO A 136 -26.01 -9.56 -10.04
C PRO A 136 -26.06 -8.10 -9.55
N SER A 137 -24.96 -7.61 -8.99
CA SER A 137 -24.84 -6.26 -8.43
C SER A 137 -24.40 -5.22 -9.47
N LEU A 138 -24.05 -5.66 -10.69
CA LEU A 138 -23.70 -4.75 -11.76
C LEU A 138 -24.95 -4.05 -12.30
N ALA A 139 -24.87 -2.74 -12.42
CA ALA A 139 -25.89 -1.95 -13.08
C ALA A 139 -25.72 -2.03 -14.61
N HIS A 140 -26.83 -2.05 -15.34
CA HIS A 140 -26.85 -2.09 -16.82
C HIS A 140 -26.15 -0.89 -17.47
N ASN A 141 -26.01 0.23 -16.75
CA ASN A 141 -25.34 1.44 -17.20
C ASN A 141 -23.88 1.57 -16.74
N LYS A 142 -23.31 0.52 -16.11
CA LYS A 142 -21.93 0.52 -15.62
C LYS A 142 -21.14 -0.63 -16.27
N PRO A 143 -20.16 -0.33 -17.15
CA PRO A 143 -19.31 -1.37 -17.72
C PRO A 143 -18.45 -2.02 -16.62
N CYS A 144 -18.15 -3.31 -16.78
CA CYS A 144 -17.28 -4.07 -15.88
C CYS A 144 -16.00 -4.44 -16.62
N VAL A 145 -14.85 -4.19 -15.98
CA VAL A 145 -13.52 -4.45 -16.55
C VAL A 145 -12.84 -5.57 -15.77
N PHE A 146 -12.43 -6.61 -16.48
CA PHE A 146 -11.63 -7.71 -15.92
C PHE A 146 -10.16 -7.48 -16.21
N VAL A 147 -9.37 -7.26 -15.16
CA VAL A 147 -7.90 -7.18 -15.26
C VAL A 147 -7.32 -8.54 -14.92
N LEU A 148 -6.73 -9.19 -15.92
CA LEU A 148 -6.18 -10.54 -15.78
C LEU A 148 -4.66 -10.49 -15.58
N PRO A 149 -4.08 -11.37 -14.74
CA PRO A 149 -2.64 -11.54 -14.66
C PRO A 149 -2.05 -12.02 -15.99
N GLN A 150 -0.83 -11.60 -16.31
CA GLN A 150 -0.15 -11.91 -17.57
C GLN A 150 0.16 -13.41 -17.76
N ALA A 151 0.25 -14.17 -16.66
CA ALA A 151 0.39 -15.62 -16.69
C ALA A 151 -0.68 -16.26 -15.80
N PRO A 152 -1.50 -17.19 -16.31
CA PRO A 152 -2.45 -17.92 -15.48
C PRO A 152 -1.68 -18.84 -14.52
N LYS A 153 -1.71 -18.54 -13.22
CA LYS A 153 -1.24 -19.48 -12.19
C LYS A 153 -2.28 -20.60 -12.07
N ASP A 154 -1.98 -21.80 -12.56
CA ASP A 154 -2.52 -23.18 -12.35
C ASP A 154 -4.04 -23.41 -12.10
N THR A 155 -4.84 -22.35 -12.04
CA THR A 155 -6.25 -22.25 -11.71
C THR A 155 -6.79 -21.16 -12.61
N CYS A 156 -6.99 -21.54 -13.87
CA CYS A 156 -7.35 -20.64 -14.96
C CYS A 156 -8.78 -20.12 -14.75
N PHE A 157 -8.95 -19.06 -13.97
CA PHE A 157 -10.16 -18.26 -14.00
C PHE A 157 -10.25 -17.60 -15.38
N ILE A 158 -11.16 -18.10 -16.21
CA ILE A 158 -11.44 -17.55 -17.55
C ILE A 158 -12.79 -16.81 -17.47
N PRO A 159 -12.79 -15.47 -17.38
CA PRO A 159 -14.04 -14.71 -17.21
C PRO A 159 -15.07 -15.03 -18.29
N SER A 160 -14.65 -15.22 -19.55
CA SER A 160 -15.58 -15.47 -20.65
C SER A 160 -16.38 -16.75 -20.49
N ILE A 161 -15.81 -17.81 -19.91
CA ILE A 161 -16.54 -19.05 -19.62
C ILE A 161 -17.60 -18.80 -18.56
N GLU A 162 -17.23 -18.11 -17.46
CA GLU A 162 -18.17 -17.84 -16.36
C GLU A 162 -19.28 -16.86 -16.76
N VAL A 163 -18.95 -15.78 -17.48
CA VAL A 163 -19.95 -14.83 -17.99
C VAL A 163 -20.91 -15.55 -18.94
N LYS A 164 -20.41 -16.39 -19.85
CA LYS A 164 -21.24 -17.14 -20.80
C LYS A 164 -22.19 -18.11 -20.09
N ALA A 165 -21.70 -18.87 -19.10
CA ALA A 165 -22.54 -19.76 -18.30
C ALA A 165 -23.65 -19.00 -17.55
N LEU A 166 -23.33 -17.81 -17.03
CA LEU A 166 -24.31 -16.97 -16.34
C LEU A 166 -25.32 -16.31 -17.29
N ALA A 167 -24.89 -15.88 -18.47
CA ALA A 167 -25.78 -15.36 -19.50
C ALA A 167 -26.78 -16.43 -19.95
N GLN A 168 -26.32 -17.68 -20.13
CA GLN A 168 -27.20 -18.83 -20.42
C GLN A 168 -28.22 -19.05 -19.30
N LYS A 169 -27.79 -19.03 -18.02
CA LYS A 169 -28.70 -19.16 -16.87
C LYS A 169 -29.75 -18.04 -16.82
N LYS A 170 -29.37 -16.82 -17.20
CA LYS A 170 -30.28 -15.65 -17.26
C LYS A 170 -31.06 -15.53 -18.57
N LYS A 171 -30.84 -16.42 -19.54
CA LYS A 171 -31.42 -16.35 -20.90
C LYS A 171 -31.11 -15.02 -21.62
N ILE A 172 -29.90 -14.50 -21.42
CA ILE A 172 -29.42 -13.27 -22.06
C ILE A 172 -28.52 -13.66 -23.23
N THR A 173 -28.72 -13.02 -24.38
CA THR A 173 -27.81 -13.17 -25.53
C THR A 173 -26.43 -12.64 -25.16
N PHE A 174 -25.42 -13.48 -25.31
CA PHE A 174 -24.02 -13.17 -25.00
C PHE A 174 -23.19 -13.11 -26.28
N LEU A 175 -22.52 -11.98 -26.50
CA LEU A 175 -21.63 -11.74 -27.62
C LEU A 175 -20.21 -11.55 -27.09
N GLN A 176 -19.29 -12.38 -27.57
CA GLN A 176 -17.86 -12.28 -27.26
C GLN A 176 -17.13 -11.86 -28.52
N ARG A 177 -16.35 -10.77 -28.44
CA ARG A 177 -15.53 -10.25 -29.54
C ARG A 177 -14.17 -9.82 -29.03
N SER A 178 -13.14 -10.00 -29.86
CA SER A 178 -11.86 -9.34 -29.62
C SER A 178 -11.95 -7.93 -30.19
N ALA A 179 -11.58 -6.92 -29.40
CA ALA A 179 -11.65 -5.53 -29.85
C ALA A 179 -10.85 -5.29 -31.15
N SER A 180 -9.73 -6.01 -31.32
CA SER A 180 -8.85 -5.95 -32.50
C SER A 180 -9.42 -6.48 -33.82
N PHE A 181 -10.53 -7.21 -33.79
CA PHE A 181 -11.08 -7.87 -34.98
C PHE A 181 -12.48 -7.37 -35.36
N GLU A 182 -13.05 -6.41 -34.62
CA GLU A 182 -14.41 -5.91 -34.87
C GLU A 182 -14.37 -4.53 -35.53
N ASN A 183 -14.69 -4.49 -36.83
CA ASN A 183 -14.65 -3.26 -37.64
C ASN A 183 -15.80 -2.28 -37.34
N ASP A 184 -16.94 -2.76 -36.81
CA ASP A 184 -18.10 -1.94 -36.43
C ASP A 184 -18.48 -2.18 -34.96
N LEU A 185 -17.55 -1.85 -34.06
CA LEU A 185 -17.77 -2.00 -32.64
C LEU A 185 -18.89 -1.07 -32.12
N GLY A 186 -18.99 0.14 -32.68
CA GLY A 186 -20.02 1.12 -32.34
C GLY A 186 -21.42 0.59 -32.63
N GLY A 187 -21.66 0.11 -33.86
CA GLY A 187 -22.95 -0.49 -34.22
C GLY A 187 -23.23 -1.78 -33.45
N LEU A 188 -22.21 -2.58 -33.14
CA LEU A 188 -22.38 -3.75 -32.28
C LEU A 188 -22.84 -3.37 -30.86
N LEU A 189 -22.24 -2.35 -30.27
CA LEU A 189 -22.61 -1.85 -28.95
C LEU A 189 -24.05 -1.32 -28.96
N GLU A 190 -24.41 -0.51 -29.95
CA GLU A 190 -25.77 0.03 -30.10
C GLU A 190 -26.81 -1.09 -30.19
N ARG A 191 -26.56 -2.11 -31.02
CA ARG A 191 -27.43 -3.29 -31.12
C ARG A 191 -27.57 -3.99 -29.76
N CYS A 192 -26.49 -4.12 -29.00
CA CYS A 192 -26.56 -4.74 -27.67
C CYS A 192 -27.37 -3.91 -26.68
N MET A 193 -27.24 -2.58 -26.73
CA MET A 193 -28.02 -1.66 -25.89
C MET A 193 -29.52 -1.74 -26.21
N VAL A 194 -29.88 -1.75 -27.50
CA VAL A 194 -31.29 -1.83 -27.95
C VAL A 194 -31.95 -3.16 -27.55
N HIS A 195 -31.22 -4.28 -27.68
CA HIS A 195 -31.79 -5.61 -27.45
C HIS A 195 -31.49 -6.18 -26.05
N GLY A 196 -30.83 -5.41 -25.18
CA GLY A 196 -30.46 -5.84 -23.84
C GLY A 196 -29.48 -7.03 -23.81
N HIS A 197 -28.57 -7.11 -24.78
CA HIS A 197 -27.57 -8.18 -24.87
C HIS A 197 -26.33 -7.87 -24.03
N TRP A 198 -25.62 -8.92 -23.61
CA TRP A 198 -24.32 -8.79 -22.97
C TRP A 198 -23.21 -8.86 -24.00
N LEU A 199 -22.40 -7.79 -24.08
CA LEU A 199 -21.21 -7.72 -24.92
C LEU A 199 -19.97 -7.86 -24.03
N MET A 200 -19.13 -8.85 -24.33
CA MET A 200 -17.82 -9.00 -23.72
C MET A 200 -16.74 -8.75 -24.77
N LEU A 201 -15.86 -7.80 -24.46
CA LEU A 201 -14.72 -7.46 -25.28
C LEU A 201 -13.46 -8.07 -24.67
N GLU A 202 -12.80 -8.92 -25.44
CA GLU A 202 -11.53 -9.54 -25.08
C GLU A 202 -10.37 -8.80 -25.73
N ASN A 203 -9.17 -9.00 -25.17
CA ASN A 203 -7.93 -8.41 -25.67
C ASN A 203 -7.96 -6.89 -25.83
N CYS A 204 -8.78 -6.21 -25.03
CA CYS A 204 -8.90 -4.75 -25.01
C CYS A 204 -7.56 -4.04 -24.79
N HIS A 205 -6.60 -4.69 -24.14
CA HIS A 205 -5.26 -4.15 -23.88
C HIS A 205 -4.35 -4.12 -25.12
N LEU A 206 -4.72 -4.82 -26.20
CA LEU A 206 -4.01 -4.77 -27.47
C LEU A 206 -4.42 -3.56 -28.32
N GLU A 207 -5.58 -2.95 -28.02
CA GLU A 207 -6.07 -1.78 -28.74
C GLU A 207 -5.42 -0.50 -28.23
N GLN A 208 -4.63 0.14 -29.10
CA GLN A 208 -4.02 1.45 -28.81
C GLN A 208 -5.00 2.61 -29.01
N LYS A 209 -5.99 2.44 -29.90
CA LYS A 209 -7.02 3.44 -30.21
C LYS A 209 -8.33 2.72 -30.47
N TRP A 210 -9.40 3.21 -29.84
CA TRP A 210 -10.75 2.72 -30.07
C TRP A 210 -11.40 3.51 -31.21
N PRO A 211 -12.14 2.84 -32.10
CA PRO A 211 -12.89 3.49 -33.18
C PRO A 211 -14.02 4.37 -32.66
#